data_AF-A0A0N9HRS1-F1
#
_entry.id   AF-A0A0N9HRS1-F1
#
_cell.length_a   1.000
_cell.length_b   1.000
_cell.length_c   1.000
_cell.angle_alpha   90.00
_cell.angle_beta   90.00
_cell.angle_gamma   90.00
#
_symmetry.space_group_name_H-M   'P 1'
#
loop_
_entity.id
_entity.type
_entity.pdbx_description
1 polymer ?
#
loop_
_entity_poly.entity_id
_entity_poly.type
_entity_poly.pdbx_seq_one_letter_code
_entity_poly.pdbx_strand_id
1 'polypeptide(L)'
;MPRFPSSHTRTRPQPSSSPVLSHSAFSSPRKRSCTDSHSPYQHTLFNSMDDLIRAEVLQWRFAFLDSDQSVSHDFADRWQACMARAVKAAEEGALSFETLQLLQSAIRGVEIVTSTLAELNSATARISDGVVQQVRSHLTHQGSAAFESFGCELHSQRPGPTSASHDLLAPYRRWFLDHFAFPYLTSADK
;
A
#
# COMPACT_ATOMS: atom_id res chain seq x y z
N MET A 1 17.84 34.46 27.02
CA MET A 1 17.28 33.50 27.99
C MET A 1 15.95 32.98 27.44
N PRO A 2 15.82 31.69 27.14
CA PRO A 2 14.57 31.13 26.66
C PRO A 2 13.56 31.02 27.81
N ARG A 3 12.35 31.55 27.62
CA ARG A 3 11.23 31.42 28.56
C ARG A 3 10.24 30.39 28.01
N PHE A 4 10.19 29.22 28.62
CA PHE A 4 9.04 28.32 28.52
C PHE A 4 7.97 28.79 29.50
N PRO A 5 6.68 28.78 29.11
CA PRO A 5 5.60 28.57 30.05
C PRO A 5 5.17 27.10 30.04
N SER A 6 5.24 26.54 31.24
CA SER A 6 4.70 25.27 31.69
C SER A 6 3.19 25.36 31.93
N SER A 7 2.55 24.18 31.85
CA SER A 7 1.47 23.72 32.74
C SER A 7 0.00 23.83 32.30
N HIS A 8 -0.56 22.62 32.15
CA HIS A 8 -1.91 22.18 32.53
C HIS A 8 -3.01 22.55 31.51
N THR A 9 -3.90 21.65 31.08
CA THR A 9 -4.84 20.95 31.97
C THR A 9 -5.48 19.76 31.23
N ARG A 10 -5.57 18.67 31.99
CA ARG A 10 -6.34 17.43 31.82
C ARG A 10 -7.77 17.67 31.33
N THR A 11 -8.15 17.11 30.18
CA THR A 11 -9.56 16.83 29.84
C THR A 11 -9.70 15.39 29.37
N ARG A 12 -10.43 14.63 30.17
CA ARG A 12 -10.73 13.21 30.05
C ARG A 12 -11.76 13.00 28.90
N PRO A 13 -11.62 11.97 28.06
CA PRO A 13 -12.65 11.66 27.06
C PRO A 13 -13.91 11.14 27.76
N GLN A 14 -15.06 11.75 27.47
CA GLN A 14 -16.37 11.14 27.70
C GLN A 14 -16.66 10.15 26.58
N PRO A 15 -17.03 8.89 26.88
CA PRO A 15 -17.82 8.09 25.96
C PRO A 15 -19.29 8.49 26.12
N SER A 16 -19.86 9.14 25.10
CA SER A 16 -21.30 9.35 25.01
C SER A 16 -21.98 8.03 24.65
N SER A 17 -22.78 7.55 25.59
CA SER A 17 -23.74 6.47 25.44
C SER A 17 -24.66 6.72 24.24
N SER A 18 -24.74 5.74 23.34
CA SER A 18 -25.79 5.67 22.32
C SER A 18 -26.77 4.54 22.64
N PRO A 19 -28.05 4.66 22.23
CA PRO A 19 -29.18 4.09 22.94
C PRO A 19 -29.54 2.68 22.51
N VAL A 20 -29.99 1.89 23.50
CA VAL A 20 -30.74 0.65 23.35
C VAL A 20 -32.18 1.01 23.01
N LEU A 21 -32.65 0.64 21.81
CA LEU A 21 -34.04 0.61 21.30
C LEU A 21 -33.90 0.13 19.84
N SER A 22 -34.59 -0.87 19.29
CA SER A 22 -35.89 -1.44 19.62
C SER A 22 -35.99 -2.85 19.04
N HIS A 23 -36.67 -3.72 19.79
CA HIS A 23 -37.20 -4.98 19.30
C HIS A 23 -38.31 -4.73 18.27
N SER A 24 -38.00 -4.79 16.98
CA SER A 24 -39.01 -4.91 15.94
C SER A 24 -39.35 -6.38 15.71
N ALA A 25 -40.41 -6.79 16.42
CA ALA A 25 -41.52 -7.59 15.94
C ALA A 25 -41.22 -8.61 14.82
N PHE A 26 -41.23 -9.87 15.24
CA PHE A 26 -41.64 -11.06 14.48
C PHE A 26 -42.51 -10.73 13.26
N SER A 27 -41.92 -10.85 12.07
CA SER A 27 -42.69 -11.10 10.86
C SER A 27 -43.03 -12.60 10.81
N SER A 28 -44.33 -12.87 10.71
CA SER A 28 -44.96 -14.18 10.69
C SER A 28 -44.33 -15.13 9.65
N PRO A 29 -44.13 -16.42 9.98
CA PRO A 29 -43.71 -17.42 9.02
C PRO A 29 -44.88 -17.66 8.04
N ARG A 30 -44.75 -17.16 6.81
CA ARG A 30 -45.64 -17.55 5.72
C ARG A 30 -45.47 -19.05 5.46
N LYS A 31 -46.41 -19.84 5.96
CA LYS A 31 -46.70 -21.20 5.50
C LYS A 31 -46.88 -21.14 3.97
N ARG A 32 -45.85 -21.54 3.22
CA ARG A 32 -46.02 -21.90 1.81
C ARG A 32 -46.52 -23.33 1.79
N SER A 33 -47.64 -23.53 1.10
CA SER A 33 -48.28 -24.81 0.91
C SER A 33 -47.29 -25.82 0.32
N CYS A 34 -47.12 -26.92 1.05
CA CYS A 34 -46.59 -28.16 0.52
C CYS A 34 -47.41 -28.56 -0.71
N THR A 35 -46.76 -28.61 -1.86
CA THR A 35 -47.19 -29.48 -2.94
C THR A 35 -46.03 -30.44 -3.18
N ASP A 36 -46.24 -31.66 -2.67
CA ASP A 36 -45.48 -32.85 -3.01
C ASP A 36 -45.42 -32.99 -4.52
N SER A 37 -44.23 -32.77 -5.08
CA SER A 37 -43.80 -33.49 -6.27
C SER A 37 -42.67 -34.41 -5.83
N HIS A 38 -43.06 -35.66 -5.59
CA HIS A 38 -42.17 -36.79 -5.40
C HIS A 38 -41.06 -36.79 -6.46
N SER A 39 -39.83 -36.49 -6.05
CA SER A 39 -38.62 -37.05 -6.65
C SER A 39 -37.97 -37.95 -5.60
N PRO A 40 -38.28 -39.26 -5.56
CA PRO A 40 -37.64 -40.19 -4.67
C PRO A 40 -36.35 -40.67 -5.34
N TYR A 41 -35.20 -40.36 -4.75
CA TYR A 41 -33.83 -40.65 -5.23
C TYR A 41 -33.11 -39.54 -6.02
N GLN A 42 -32.92 -38.38 -5.39
CA GLN A 42 -31.60 -37.74 -5.45
C GLN A 42 -31.18 -37.38 -4.02
N HIS A 43 -30.82 -38.40 -3.25
CA HIS A 43 -29.71 -38.21 -2.33
C HIS A 43 -28.49 -37.97 -3.22
N THR A 44 -28.33 -36.74 -3.71
CA THR A 44 -27.04 -36.25 -4.12
C THR A 44 -26.18 -36.37 -2.88
N LEU A 45 -25.37 -37.42 -2.85
CA LEU A 45 -24.09 -37.40 -2.17
C LEU A 45 -23.48 -36.08 -2.62
N PHE A 46 -23.65 -35.03 -1.82
CA PHE A 46 -22.99 -33.76 -2.03
C PHE A 46 -21.53 -34.14 -2.21
N ASN A 47 -21.04 -33.94 -3.44
CA ASN A 47 -19.72 -34.37 -3.83
C ASN A 47 -18.80 -33.67 -2.85
N SER A 48 -18.16 -34.43 -1.96
CA SER A 48 -17.30 -33.87 -0.91
C SER A 48 -16.27 -32.89 -1.51
N MET A 49 -15.91 -33.09 -2.78
CA MET A 49 -15.05 -32.21 -3.55
C MET A 49 -15.71 -30.88 -3.95
N ASP A 50 -16.98 -30.85 -4.35
CA ASP A 50 -17.68 -29.61 -4.75
C ASP A 50 -17.79 -28.67 -3.55
N ASP A 51 -18.23 -29.19 -2.40
CA ASP A 51 -18.35 -28.40 -1.17
C ASP A 51 -16.98 -27.93 -0.65
N LEU A 52 -15.95 -28.78 -0.76
CA LEU A 52 -14.59 -28.41 -0.36
C LEU A 52 -14.05 -27.28 -1.23
N ILE A 53 -14.12 -27.42 -2.56
CA ILE A 53 -13.66 -26.39 -3.49
C ILE A 53 -14.46 -25.10 -3.33
N ARG A 54 -15.79 -25.19 -3.16
CA ARG A 54 -16.65 -24.04 -2.93
C ARG A 54 -16.27 -23.29 -1.65
N ALA A 55 -16.12 -24.01 -0.54
CA ALA A 55 -15.71 -23.42 0.74
C ALA A 55 -14.33 -22.77 0.65
N GLU A 56 -13.38 -23.43 -0.02
CA GLU A 56 -12.03 -22.94 -0.20
C GLU A 56 -12.00 -21.67 -1.07
N VAL A 57 -12.71 -21.64 -2.20
CA VAL A 57 -12.81 -20.45 -3.06
C VAL A 57 -13.45 -19.27 -2.31
N LEU A 58 -14.49 -19.51 -1.52
CA LEU A 58 -15.10 -18.46 -0.68
C LEU A 58 -14.13 -17.95 0.37
N GLN A 59 -13.46 -18.84 1.08
CA GLN A 59 -12.46 -18.48 2.09
C GLN A 59 -11.35 -17.61 1.49
N TRP A 60 -10.83 -17.99 0.32
CA TRP A 60 -9.78 -17.21 -0.35
C TRP A 60 -10.29 -15.87 -0.87
N ARG A 61 -11.53 -15.81 -1.36
CA ARG A 61 -12.16 -14.54 -1.75
C ARG A 61 -12.28 -13.59 -0.55
N PHE A 62 -12.66 -14.09 0.62
CA PHE A 62 -12.69 -13.29 1.85
C PHE A 62 -11.28 -12.88 2.27
N ALA A 63 -10.32 -13.82 2.32
CA ALA A 63 -8.94 -13.53 2.70
C ALA A 63 -8.28 -12.50 1.77
N PHE A 64 -8.59 -12.55 0.47
CA PHE A 64 -8.11 -11.57 -0.50
C PHE A 64 -8.63 -10.16 -0.20
N LEU A 65 -9.92 -10.05 0.13
CA LEU A 65 -10.55 -8.77 0.45
C LEU A 65 -10.15 -8.22 1.84
N ASP A 66 -9.86 -9.11 2.79
CA ASP A 66 -9.45 -8.76 4.15
C ASP A 66 -7.95 -8.43 4.25
N SER A 67 -7.16 -8.80 3.23
CA SER A 67 -5.72 -8.52 3.22
C SER A 67 -5.45 -7.02 3.05
N ASP A 68 -5.24 -6.34 4.17
CA ASP A 68 -5.01 -4.90 4.26
C ASP A 68 -3.57 -4.51 3.83
N GLN A 69 -3.19 -4.83 2.58
CA GLN A 69 -1.95 -4.43 1.87
C GLN A 69 -0.78 -5.42 1.84
N SER A 70 -0.89 -6.62 2.43
CA SER A 70 0.12 -7.68 2.22
C SER A 70 -0.52 -9.00 1.84
N VAL A 71 -0.74 -9.19 0.53
CA VAL A 71 -0.93 -10.52 -0.01
C VAL A 71 0.41 -11.24 0.15
N SER A 72 0.54 -12.05 1.20
CA SER A 72 1.73 -12.87 1.42
C SER A 72 1.97 -13.77 0.21
N HIS A 73 3.25 -14.03 -0.13
CA HIS A 73 3.59 -15.04 -1.15
C HIS A 73 2.89 -16.38 -0.89
N ASP A 74 2.68 -16.72 0.38
CA ASP A 74 1.93 -17.90 0.81
C ASP A 74 0.48 -17.93 0.31
N PHE A 75 -0.17 -16.77 0.14
CA PHE A 75 -1.52 -16.69 -0.44
C PHE A 75 -1.51 -17.10 -1.90
N ALA A 76 -0.55 -16.58 -2.68
CA ALA A 76 -0.47 -16.86 -4.12
C ALA A 76 -0.24 -18.35 -4.39
N ASP A 77 0.69 -18.98 -3.66
CA ASP A 77 0.99 -20.40 -3.79
C ASP A 77 -0.21 -21.29 -3.43
N ARG A 78 -0.90 -20.95 -2.32
CA ARG A 78 -2.08 -21.70 -1.89
C ARG A 78 -3.26 -21.51 -2.83
N TRP A 79 -3.46 -20.29 -3.33
CA TRP A 79 -4.48 -19.99 -4.34
C TRP A 79 -4.21 -20.78 -5.63
N GLN A 80 -2.96 -20.82 -6.11
CA GLN A 80 -2.58 -21.61 -7.27
C GLN A 80 -2.84 -23.11 -7.07
N ALA A 81 -2.50 -23.64 -5.89
CA ALA A 81 -2.78 -25.04 -5.56
C ALA A 81 -4.29 -25.35 -5.48
N CYS A 82 -5.10 -24.41 -4.97
CA CYS A 82 -6.56 -24.51 -4.98
C CYS A 82 -7.10 -24.53 -6.41
N MET A 83 -6.64 -23.62 -7.28
CA MET A 83 -7.05 -23.58 -8.69
C MET A 83 -6.68 -24.85 -9.44
N ALA A 84 -5.48 -25.41 -9.22
CA ALA A 84 -5.08 -26.68 -9.84
C ALA A 84 -6.00 -27.84 -9.44
N ARG A 85 -6.41 -27.90 -8.16
CA ARG A 85 -7.39 -28.89 -7.68
C ARG A 85 -8.78 -28.66 -8.27
N ALA A 86 -9.22 -27.39 -8.35
CA ALA A 86 -10.51 -27.04 -8.94
C ALA A 86 -10.57 -27.40 -10.43
N VAL A 87 -9.50 -27.17 -11.20
CA VAL A 87 -9.40 -27.56 -12.61
C VAL A 87 -9.52 -29.07 -12.75
N LYS A 88 -8.76 -29.84 -11.97
CA LYS A 88 -8.85 -31.31 -12.00
C LYS A 88 -10.27 -31.80 -11.66
N ALA A 89 -10.90 -31.23 -10.62
CA ALA A 89 -12.26 -31.56 -10.25
C ALA A 89 -13.29 -31.18 -11.33
N ALA A 90 -13.05 -30.08 -12.07
CA ALA A 90 -13.89 -29.68 -13.19
C ALA A 90 -13.77 -30.66 -14.38
N GLU A 91 -12.54 -31.08 -14.71
CA GLU A 91 -12.27 -32.07 -15.76
C GLU A 91 -12.90 -33.43 -15.46
N GLU A 92 -12.92 -33.82 -14.19
CA GLU A 92 -13.57 -35.04 -13.71
C GLU A 92 -15.11 -34.92 -13.64
N GLY A 93 -15.68 -33.74 -13.94
CA GLY A 93 -17.12 -33.48 -13.84
C GLY A 93 -17.64 -33.50 -12.40
N ALA A 94 -16.77 -33.33 -11.41
CA ALA A 94 -17.10 -33.40 -9.99
C ALA A 94 -17.69 -32.10 -9.43
N LEU A 95 -17.56 -30.99 -10.16
CA LEU A 95 -18.03 -29.67 -9.74
C LEU A 95 -19.43 -29.36 -10.28
N SER A 96 -20.25 -28.73 -9.43
CA SER A 96 -21.55 -28.21 -9.84
C SER A 96 -21.39 -26.93 -10.68
N PHE A 97 -22.40 -26.65 -11.51
CA PHE A 97 -22.43 -25.44 -12.33
C PHE A 97 -22.30 -24.15 -11.50
N GLU A 98 -22.94 -24.12 -10.32
CA GLU A 98 -22.84 -22.99 -9.39
C GLU A 98 -21.40 -22.78 -8.89
N THR A 99 -20.69 -23.85 -8.57
CA THR A 99 -19.28 -23.77 -8.13
C THR A 99 -18.37 -23.32 -9.26
N LEU A 100 -18.63 -23.75 -10.50
CA LEU A 100 -17.90 -23.25 -11.68
C LEU A 100 -18.12 -21.75 -11.91
N GLN A 101 -19.36 -21.27 -11.77
CA GLN A 101 -19.65 -19.82 -11.85
C GLN A 101 -18.95 -19.04 -10.73
N LEU A 102 -18.95 -19.57 -9.51
CA LEU A 102 -18.23 -18.99 -8.38
C LEU A 102 -16.73 -18.87 -8.70
N LEU A 103 -16.10 -19.96 -9.15
CA LEU A 103 -14.69 -20.01 -9.54
C LEU A 103 -14.38 -18.96 -10.61
N GLN A 104 -15.19 -18.89 -11.67
CA GLN A 104 -15.02 -17.91 -12.75
C GLN A 104 -15.12 -16.47 -12.22
N SER A 105 -16.09 -16.20 -11.35
CA SER A 105 -16.26 -14.88 -10.75
C SER A 105 -15.08 -14.47 -9.87
N ALA A 106 -14.52 -15.42 -9.12
CA ALA A 106 -13.35 -15.20 -8.27
C ALA A 106 -12.11 -14.90 -9.11
N ILE A 107 -11.85 -15.70 -10.16
CA ILE A 107 -10.72 -15.51 -11.08
C ILE A 107 -10.80 -14.13 -11.75
N ARG A 108 -11.97 -13.75 -12.29
CA ARG A 108 -12.17 -12.42 -12.89
C ARG A 108 -11.94 -11.29 -11.89
N GLY A 109 -12.37 -11.47 -10.64
CA GLY A 109 -12.13 -10.49 -9.58
C GLY A 109 -10.63 -10.27 -9.33
N VAL A 110 -9.87 -11.36 -9.21
CA VAL A 110 -8.41 -11.30 -9.03
C VAL A 110 -7.74 -10.66 -10.25
N GLU A 111 -8.16 -10.98 -11.46
CA GLU A 111 -7.64 -10.38 -12.71
C GLU A 111 -7.86 -8.86 -12.75
N ILE A 112 -9.07 -8.39 -12.40
CA ILE A 112 -9.37 -6.94 -12.36
C ILE A 112 -8.49 -6.24 -11.31
N VAL A 113 -8.35 -6.81 -10.12
CA VAL A 113 -7.55 -6.18 -9.06
C VAL A 113 -6.06 -6.18 -9.41
N THR A 114 -5.55 -7.27 -9.98
CA THR A 114 -4.13 -7.34 -10.37
C THR A 114 -3.79 -6.44 -11.54
N SER A 115 -4.66 -6.33 -12.55
CA SER A 115 -4.47 -5.41 -13.68
C SER A 115 -4.51 -3.94 -13.24
N THR A 116 -5.49 -3.56 -12.41
CA THR A 116 -5.57 -2.19 -11.85
C THR A 116 -4.35 -1.86 -10.97
N LEU A 117 -3.88 -2.79 -10.13
CA LEU A 117 -2.65 -2.62 -9.36
C LEU A 117 -1.41 -2.45 -10.25
N ALA A 118 -1.31 -3.22 -11.34
CA ALA A 118 -0.21 -3.09 -12.29
C ALA A 118 -0.21 -1.71 -12.99
N GLU A 119 -1.39 -1.23 -13.38
CA GLU A 119 -1.56 0.11 -13.96
C GLU A 119 -1.15 1.21 -12.96
N LEU A 120 -1.58 1.11 -11.71
CA LEU A 120 -1.21 2.07 -10.65
C LEU A 120 0.30 2.07 -10.38
N ASN A 121 0.92 0.89 -10.33
CA ASN A 121 2.37 0.76 -10.18
C ASN A 121 3.11 1.42 -11.36
N SER A 122 2.65 1.19 -12.59
CA SER A 122 3.22 1.82 -13.78
C SER A 122 3.05 3.35 -13.79
N ALA A 123 1.91 3.86 -13.31
CA ALA A 123 1.65 5.29 -13.21
C ALA A 123 2.57 5.93 -12.16
N THR A 124 2.74 5.27 -11.01
CA THR A 124 3.60 5.72 -9.92
C THR A 124 5.06 5.79 -10.37
N ALA A 125 5.56 4.76 -11.06
CA ALA A 125 6.90 4.75 -11.64
C ALA A 125 7.14 5.92 -12.61
N ARG A 126 6.18 6.19 -13.51
CA ARG A 126 6.26 7.32 -14.44
C ARG A 126 6.29 8.66 -13.72
N ILE A 127 5.50 8.82 -12.66
CA ILE A 127 5.48 10.06 -11.86
C ILE A 127 6.82 10.24 -11.14
N SER A 128 7.34 9.19 -10.49
CA SER A 128 8.64 9.29 -9.81
C SER A 128 9.77 9.62 -10.78
N ASP A 129 9.79 9.01 -11.97
CA ASP A 129 10.79 9.30 -12.99
C ASP A 129 10.67 10.74 -13.50
N GLY A 130 9.45 11.21 -13.72
CA GLY A 130 9.17 12.60 -14.10
C GLY A 130 9.64 13.61 -13.06
N VAL A 131 9.39 13.35 -11.78
CA VAL A 131 9.86 14.20 -10.68
C VAL A 131 11.38 14.21 -10.61
N VAL A 132 12.02 13.04 -10.71
CA VAL A 132 13.49 12.94 -10.74
C VAL A 132 14.09 13.73 -11.91
N GLN A 133 13.47 13.64 -13.09
CA GLN A 133 13.91 14.38 -14.27
C GLN A 133 13.75 15.90 -14.09
N GLN A 134 12.63 16.36 -13.52
CA GLN A 134 12.39 17.77 -13.21
C GLN A 134 13.38 18.33 -12.19
N VAL A 135 13.69 17.58 -11.13
CA VAL A 135 14.69 17.98 -10.13
C VAL A 135 16.06 18.08 -10.77
N ARG A 136 16.44 17.11 -11.62
CA ARG A 136 17.71 17.14 -12.36
C ARG A 136 17.80 18.34 -13.28
N SER A 137 16.77 18.63 -14.09
CA SER A 137 16.78 19.76 -15.00
C SER A 137 16.88 21.08 -14.24
N HIS A 138 16.14 21.24 -13.15
CA HIS A 138 16.20 22.42 -12.30
C HIS A 138 17.59 22.63 -11.70
N LEU A 139 18.21 21.58 -11.15
CA LEU A 139 19.58 21.65 -10.62
C LEU A 139 20.61 21.98 -11.70
N THR A 140 20.47 21.44 -12.92
CA THR A 140 21.37 21.79 -14.04
C THR A 140 21.20 23.25 -14.47
N HIS A 141 19.97 23.77 -14.52
CA HIS A 141 19.72 25.17 -14.87
C HIS A 141 20.24 26.13 -13.80
N GLN A 142 19.99 25.86 -12.53
CA GLN A 142 20.50 26.68 -11.42
C GLN A 142 22.03 26.60 -11.30
N GLY A 143 22.61 25.41 -11.47
CA GLY A 143 24.05 25.22 -11.46
C GLY A 143 24.75 26.07 -12.53
N SER A 144 24.29 26.01 -13.78
CA SER A 144 24.86 26.83 -14.87
C SER A 144 24.70 28.33 -14.61
N ALA A 145 23.54 28.78 -14.13
CA ALA A 145 23.31 30.19 -13.79
C ALA A 145 24.22 30.70 -12.66
N ALA A 146 24.55 29.83 -11.69
CA ALA A 146 25.47 30.15 -10.60
C ALA A 146 26.94 30.29 -11.07
N PHE A 147 27.35 29.63 -12.16
CA PHE A 147 28.71 29.78 -12.71
C PHE A 147 28.83 30.95 -13.70
N GLU A 148 27.79 31.28 -14.46
CA GLU A 148 27.81 32.38 -15.42
C GLU A 148 27.83 33.77 -14.76
N SER A 149 27.27 33.90 -13.55
CA SER A 149 27.23 35.17 -12.81
C SER A 149 28.58 35.58 -12.19
N PHE A 150 29.63 34.75 -12.28
CA PHE A 150 31.02 35.12 -11.94
C PHE A 150 31.87 35.50 -13.16
N GLY A 151 31.30 35.49 -14.37
CA GLY A 151 31.97 35.90 -15.62
C GLY A 151 32.03 37.41 -15.86
N CYS A 152 31.72 38.25 -14.87
CA CYS A 152 31.90 39.69 -14.98
C CYS A 152 33.36 40.05 -14.70
N GLU A 153 34.12 40.24 -15.78
CA GLU A 153 35.39 40.95 -15.89
C GLU A 153 36.14 41.19 -14.57
N LEU A 154 36.96 40.21 -14.17
CA LEU A 154 38.10 40.50 -13.30
C LEU A 154 39.09 41.37 -14.08
N HIS A 155 38.82 42.67 -14.15
CA HIS A 155 39.84 43.68 -14.29
C HIS A 155 40.87 43.40 -13.17
N SER A 156 42.05 42.95 -13.58
CA SER A 156 43.18 42.64 -12.72
C SER A 156 43.69 43.93 -12.07
N GLN A 157 42.99 44.39 -11.02
CA GLN A 157 43.54 45.34 -10.07
C GLN A 157 44.06 44.55 -8.88
N ARG A 158 45.37 44.33 -8.89
CA ARG A 158 46.17 43.76 -7.81
C ARG A 158 45.96 44.58 -6.52
N PRO A 159 45.29 44.03 -5.48
CA PRO A 159 45.23 44.67 -4.17
C PRO A 159 46.42 44.21 -3.33
N GLY A 160 47.04 45.14 -2.60
CA GLY A 160 48.08 44.84 -1.62
C GLY A 160 47.57 43.97 -0.46
N PRO A 161 48.47 43.40 0.36
CA PRO A 161 48.10 42.52 1.46
C PRO A 161 47.50 43.33 2.62
N THR A 162 46.19 43.55 2.59
CA THR A 162 45.43 43.96 3.78
C THR A 162 44.81 42.75 4.43
N SER A 163 45.14 42.57 5.71
CA SER A 163 44.70 41.50 6.59
C SER A 163 43.18 41.30 6.61
N ALA A 164 42.76 40.14 6.11
CA ALA A 164 41.64 39.31 6.52
C ALA A 164 40.41 40.00 7.17
N SER A 165 39.44 40.38 6.35
CA SER A 165 38.03 40.60 6.69
C SER A 165 37.17 39.34 6.42
N HIS A 166 37.76 38.14 6.51
CA HIS A 166 37.07 36.85 6.32
C HIS A 166 36.55 36.21 7.62
N ASP A 167 36.73 36.87 8.77
CA ASP A 167 36.40 36.30 10.09
C ASP A 167 34.89 36.24 10.42
N LEU A 168 34.05 36.97 9.69
CA LEU A 168 32.60 36.99 9.94
C LEU A 168 31.88 35.73 9.44
N LEU A 169 32.48 34.97 8.52
CA LEU A 169 31.96 33.69 8.02
C LEU A 169 32.68 32.47 8.63
N ALA A 170 33.74 32.69 9.41
CA ALA A 170 34.51 31.63 10.05
C ALA A 170 33.67 30.72 10.99
N PRO A 171 32.70 31.23 11.78
CA PRO A 171 31.91 30.37 12.67
C PRO A 171 31.02 29.40 11.89
N TYR A 172 30.35 29.87 10.83
CA TYR A 172 29.46 29.03 10.04
C TYR A 172 30.25 28.01 9.21
N ARG A 173 31.41 28.41 8.65
CA ARG A 173 32.31 27.51 7.93
C ARG A 173 32.84 26.39 8.83
N ARG A 174 33.21 26.72 10.07
CA ARG A 174 33.71 25.73 11.04
C ARG A 174 32.60 24.79 11.51
N TRP A 175 31.41 25.32 11.80
CA TRP A 175 30.23 24.51 12.13
C TRP A 175 29.87 23.55 10.98
N PHE A 176 29.85 24.02 9.74
CA PHE A 176 29.54 23.20 8.57
C PHE A 176 30.56 22.07 8.37
N LEU A 177 31.86 22.36 8.46
CA LEU A 177 32.90 21.34 8.33
C LEU A 177 32.83 20.32 9.47
N ASP A 178 32.60 20.74 10.70
CA ASP A 178 32.48 19.82 11.84
C ASP A 178 31.27 18.87 11.69
N HIS A 179 30.18 19.31 11.05
CA HIS A 179 28.94 18.51 10.97
C HIS A 179 28.80 17.73 9.66
N PHE A 180 29.49 18.14 8.59
CA PHE A 180 29.31 17.56 7.25
C PHE A 180 30.59 16.99 6.61
N ALA A 181 31.77 17.19 7.20
CA ALA A 181 33.01 16.64 6.61
C ALA A 181 33.14 15.11 6.74
N PHE A 182 32.31 14.45 7.57
CA PHE A 182 32.41 13.02 7.80
C PHE A 182 31.06 12.28 7.75
N PRO A 183 30.45 12.11 6.57
CA PRO A 183 29.21 11.33 6.46
C PRO A 183 29.40 9.81 6.65
N TYR A 184 30.65 9.30 6.62
CA TYR A 184 30.93 7.86 6.56
C TYR A 184 32.03 7.34 7.49
N LEU A 185 32.65 8.16 8.34
CA LEU A 185 33.56 7.66 9.38
C LEU A 185 32.75 7.32 10.63
N THR A 186 32.14 6.14 10.64
CA THR A 186 31.55 5.58 11.85
C THR A 186 32.68 5.13 12.79
N SER A 187 32.44 5.24 14.09
CA SER A 187 33.38 4.90 15.17
C SER A 187 33.86 3.44 15.19
N ALA A 188 33.42 2.61 14.24
CA ALA A 188 33.76 1.20 14.10
C ALA A 188 35.08 0.96 13.33
N ASP A 189 35.64 1.99 12.70
CA ASP A 189 36.95 1.96 12.01
C ASP A 189 38.11 2.47 12.91
N LYS A 190 37.94 2.43 14.24
CA LYS A 190 39.01 2.72 15.22
C LYS A 190 39.36 1.51 16.06
#